data_AF-A0AAW0NCI4-F1
#
_entry.id   AF-A0AAW0NCI4-F1
#
_cell.length_a   1.000
_cell.length_b   1.000
_cell.length_c   1.000
_cell.angle_alpha   90.00
_cell.angle_beta   90.00
_cell.angle_gamma   90.00
#
_symmetry.space_group_name_H-M   'P 1'
#
loop_
_entity.id
_entity.type
_entity.pdbx_description
1 polymer ?
#
loop_
_entity_poly.entity_id
_entity_poly.type
_entity_poly.pdbx_seq_one_letter_code
_entity_poly.pdbx_strand_id
1 'polypeptide(L)'
;MSTSESLDRMELCESLLTWISNLKKVLKGILDFNQEILGQHINDFRLPDVTLIGEHSDAAELGRMLQLILGCAVSCEQKQEYIQTIMSMEESVQHVVMTAIQELMSKETPVATGSDSFEDLDRQLKKTVEELNEALNTKEEIAQRCRELDMQVAALQDEKSSLLAENQVLMERLNQSDSIEDVNSPAGRRHLQLQTQLEQLQEETFRLEASKDDYRIRCEELEKELLDVKSQNEELSSLADEAQSLKDEMDVLRHSSDKVSKLEGTIEHYKKKLEDMGLLRRQIKLLEEKNTVLMQTNVSLEEELRKANAAKGQLETYKRQVVELQNRLSEESKKADKMEFEYKRLKEKVDSLQKKKIECVQRETL
;
A
#
# COMPACT_ATOMS: atom_id res chain seq x y z
N MET A 1 -70.14 -37.17 -9.12
CA MET A 1 -69.12 -36.50 -9.96
C MET A 1 -69.68 -35.98 -11.29
N SER A 2 -70.81 -36.51 -11.80
CA SER A 2 -71.41 -36.01 -13.05
C SER A 2 -72.17 -34.68 -12.95
N THR A 3 -72.55 -34.23 -11.74
CA THR A 3 -73.33 -32.99 -11.54
C THR A 3 -72.48 -31.72 -11.48
N SER A 4 -71.18 -31.84 -11.18
CA SER A 4 -70.25 -30.70 -11.12
C SER A 4 -69.68 -30.37 -12.51
N GLU A 5 -69.35 -31.38 -13.32
CA GLU A 5 -68.99 -31.18 -14.74
C GLU A 5 -70.15 -30.64 -15.58
N SER A 6 -71.39 -30.98 -15.23
CA SER A 6 -72.57 -30.43 -15.91
C SER A 6 -72.83 -28.98 -15.53
N LEU A 7 -72.52 -28.56 -14.29
CA LEU A 7 -72.65 -27.16 -13.87
C LEU A 7 -71.58 -26.28 -14.55
N ASP A 8 -70.32 -26.72 -14.57
CA ASP A 8 -69.23 -25.98 -15.24
C ASP A 8 -69.45 -25.86 -16.76
N ARG A 9 -69.94 -26.92 -17.42
CA ARG A 9 -70.31 -26.83 -18.85
C ARG A 9 -71.50 -25.92 -19.09
N MET A 10 -72.45 -25.84 -18.16
CA MET A 10 -73.63 -24.98 -18.29
C MET A 10 -73.27 -23.50 -18.09
N GLU A 11 -72.38 -23.18 -17.13
CA GLU A 11 -71.85 -21.83 -16.93
C GLU A 11 -70.97 -21.36 -18.09
N LEU A 12 -70.11 -22.23 -18.63
CA LEU A 12 -69.35 -21.94 -19.86
C LEU A 12 -70.27 -21.74 -21.08
N CYS A 13 -71.35 -22.50 -21.19
CA CYS A 13 -72.31 -22.37 -22.28
C CYS A 13 -73.16 -21.10 -22.15
N GLU A 14 -73.59 -20.72 -20.93
CA GLU A 14 -74.25 -19.43 -20.68
C GLU A 14 -73.34 -18.24 -20.96
N SER A 15 -72.06 -18.33 -20.58
CA SER A 15 -71.04 -17.32 -20.90
C SER A 15 -70.84 -17.17 -22.42
N LEU A 16 -70.74 -18.29 -23.15
CA LEU A 16 -70.61 -18.33 -24.61
C LEU A 16 -71.83 -17.75 -25.33
N LEU A 17 -73.04 -18.13 -24.91
CA LEU A 17 -74.30 -17.59 -25.44
C LEU A 17 -74.42 -16.09 -25.19
N THR A 18 -73.98 -15.62 -24.01
CA THR A 18 -73.92 -14.20 -23.67
C THR A 18 -72.95 -13.45 -24.58
N TRP A 19 -71.80 -14.04 -24.87
CA TRP A 19 -70.78 -13.47 -25.74
C TRP A 19 -71.25 -13.36 -27.20
N ILE A 20 -71.87 -14.42 -27.75
CA ILE A 20 -72.47 -14.41 -29.09
C ILE A 20 -73.61 -13.38 -29.16
N SER A 21 -74.42 -13.26 -28.10
CA SER A 21 -75.47 -12.23 -28.00
C SER A 21 -74.88 -10.81 -28.04
N ASN A 22 -73.74 -10.58 -27.37
CA ASN A 22 -73.05 -9.31 -27.40
C ASN A 22 -72.49 -9.00 -28.80
N LEU A 23 -71.87 -9.96 -29.48
CA LEU A 23 -71.40 -9.76 -30.85
C LEU A 23 -72.55 -9.47 -31.83
N LYS A 24 -73.70 -10.14 -31.68
CA LYS A 24 -74.91 -9.83 -32.45
C LYS A 24 -75.36 -8.38 -32.27
N LYS A 25 -75.29 -7.85 -31.03
CA LYS A 25 -75.61 -6.45 -30.74
C LYS A 25 -74.61 -5.49 -31.37
N VAL A 26 -73.32 -5.80 -31.31
CA VAL A 26 -72.26 -4.96 -31.91
C VAL A 26 -72.39 -4.95 -33.43
N LEU A 27 -72.56 -6.11 -34.06
CA LEU A 27 -72.76 -6.22 -35.51
C LEU A 27 -74.01 -5.44 -35.95
N LYS A 28 -75.12 -5.58 -35.22
CA LYS A 28 -76.33 -4.81 -35.48
C LYS A 28 -76.06 -3.31 -35.38
N GLY A 29 -75.40 -2.84 -34.32
CA GLY A 29 -75.06 -1.43 -34.14
C GLY A 29 -74.18 -0.87 -35.26
N ILE A 30 -73.24 -1.67 -35.78
CA ILE A 30 -72.40 -1.30 -36.93
C ILE A 30 -73.23 -1.16 -38.21
N LEU A 31 -74.16 -2.09 -38.47
CA LEU A 31 -75.03 -2.05 -39.64
C LEU A 31 -76.02 -0.88 -39.56
N ASP A 32 -76.62 -0.67 -38.40
CA ASP A 32 -77.52 0.46 -38.13
C ASP A 32 -76.75 1.79 -38.31
N PHE A 33 -75.52 1.91 -37.80
CA PHE A 33 -74.68 3.10 -38.00
C PHE A 33 -74.32 3.34 -39.48
N ASN A 34 -73.94 2.30 -40.23
CA ASN A 34 -73.65 2.42 -41.66
C ASN A 34 -74.87 2.89 -42.46
N GLN A 35 -76.06 2.37 -42.13
CA GLN A 35 -77.28 2.70 -42.83
C GLN A 35 -77.87 4.06 -42.43
N GLU A 36 -77.95 4.35 -41.13
CA GLU A 36 -78.64 5.53 -40.58
C GLU A 36 -77.75 6.78 -40.52
N ILE A 37 -76.45 6.63 -40.24
CA ILE A 37 -75.52 7.76 -40.08
C ILE A 37 -74.68 7.98 -41.33
N LEU A 38 -74.12 6.91 -41.92
CA LEU A 38 -73.24 7.02 -43.08
C LEU A 38 -73.99 7.00 -44.42
N GLY A 39 -75.27 6.61 -44.43
CA GLY A 39 -76.09 6.51 -45.64
C GLY A 39 -75.59 5.49 -46.67
N GLN A 40 -74.74 4.55 -46.24
CA GLN A 40 -74.13 3.55 -47.11
C GLN A 40 -74.82 2.20 -46.91
N HIS A 41 -75.40 1.68 -48.00
CA HIS A 41 -75.82 0.29 -48.06
C HIS A 41 -74.61 -0.57 -48.40
N ILE A 42 -74.23 -1.45 -47.46
CA ILE A 42 -73.28 -2.52 -47.66
C ILE A 42 -73.94 -3.55 -48.58
N ASN A 43 -73.90 -3.29 -49.87
CA ASN A 43 -74.31 -4.23 -50.91
C ASN A 43 -73.03 -4.94 -51.37
N ASP A 44 -73.05 -6.28 -51.33
CA ASP A 44 -71.99 -7.19 -51.81
C ASP A 44 -70.86 -7.56 -50.83
N PHE A 45 -70.83 -7.04 -49.60
CA PHE A 45 -69.92 -7.53 -48.55
C PHE A 45 -70.52 -8.72 -47.79
N ARG A 46 -69.73 -9.77 -47.53
CA ARG A 46 -70.16 -10.91 -46.69
C ARG A 46 -70.19 -10.49 -45.22
N LEU A 47 -71.39 -10.49 -44.63
CA LEU A 47 -71.56 -10.23 -43.20
C LEU A 47 -70.82 -11.28 -42.34
N PRO A 48 -70.14 -10.87 -41.24
CA PRO A 48 -69.42 -11.79 -40.37
C PRO A 48 -70.35 -12.72 -39.60
N ASP A 49 -70.01 -14.00 -39.52
CA ASP A 49 -70.76 -14.98 -38.72
C ASP A 49 -70.30 -14.97 -37.26
N VAL A 50 -71.01 -14.19 -36.45
CA VAL A 50 -70.80 -14.05 -35.00
C VAL A 50 -70.92 -15.35 -34.20
N THR A 51 -71.54 -16.40 -34.76
CA THR A 51 -71.64 -17.71 -34.12
C THR A 51 -70.30 -18.45 -34.24
N LEU A 52 -69.67 -18.39 -35.42
CA LEU A 52 -68.34 -18.95 -35.67
C LEU A 52 -67.25 -18.23 -34.86
N ILE A 53 -67.36 -16.90 -34.70
CA ILE A 53 -66.44 -16.15 -33.83
C ILE A 53 -66.58 -16.64 -32.37
N GLY A 54 -67.79 -16.98 -31.92
CA GLY A 54 -68.03 -17.39 -30.53
C GLY A 54 -67.61 -18.80 -30.23
N GLU A 55 -68.15 -19.74 -31.00
CA GLU A 55 -67.96 -21.15 -30.74
C GLU A 55 -66.55 -21.63 -31.10
N HIS A 56 -65.92 -21.03 -32.12
CA HIS A 56 -64.68 -21.53 -32.70
C HIS A 56 -63.52 -20.52 -32.68
N SER A 57 -63.74 -19.29 -32.18
CA SER A 57 -62.72 -18.21 -32.21
C SER A 57 -62.14 -18.00 -33.60
N ASP A 58 -62.98 -18.06 -34.64
CA ASP A 58 -62.57 -17.94 -36.04
C ASP A 58 -61.99 -16.55 -36.34
N ALA A 59 -60.69 -16.51 -36.62
CA ALA A 59 -59.94 -15.29 -36.90
C ALA A 59 -60.37 -14.61 -38.22
N ALA A 60 -60.86 -15.36 -39.20
CA ALA A 60 -61.31 -14.81 -40.48
C ALA A 60 -62.67 -14.10 -40.33
N GLU A 61 -63.59 -14.67 -39.57
CA GLU A 61 -64.88 -14.03 -39.24
C GLU A 61 -64.69 -12.82 -38.32
N LEU A 62 -63.77 -12.92 -37.35
CA LEU A 62 -63.38 -11.78 -36.52
C LEU A 62 -62.76 -10.66 -37.37
N GLY A 63 -61.90 -11.01 -38.32
CA GLY A 63 -61.32 -10.08 -39.29
C GLY A 63 -62.38 -9.32 -40.10
N ARG A 64 -63.41 -10.01 -40.59
CA ARG A 64 -64.55 -9.37 -41.29
C ARG A 64 -65.32 -8.40 -40.40
N MET A 65 -65.52 -8.76 -39.13
CA MET A 65 -66.18 -7.87 -38.16
C MET A 65 -65.34 -6.61 -37.88
N LEU A 66 -64.03 -6.76 -37.74
CA LEU A 66 -63.10 -5.64 -37.59
C LEU A 66 -63.02 -4.78 -38.86
N GLN A 67 -63.11 -5.37 -40.05
CA GLN A 67 -63.15 -4.65 -41.32
C GLN A 67 -64.38 -3.75 -41.43
N LEU A 68 -65.55 -4.18 -40.96
CA LEU A 68 -66.74 -3.31 -40.90
C LEU A 68 -66.58 -2.15 -39.90
N ILE A 69 -65.97 -2.41 -38.73
CA ILE A 69 -65.67 -1.35 -37.74
C ILE A 69 -64.68 -0.34 -38.33
N LEU A 70 -63.65 -0.83 -39.02
CA LEU A 70 -62.66 -0.01 -39.71
C LEU A 70 -63.34 0.83 -40.81
N GLY A 71 -64.23 0.24 -41.60
CA GLY A 71 -65.06 0.94 -42.60
C GLY A 71 -65.88 2.08 -41.99
N CYS A 72 -66.48 1.86 -40.82
CA CYS A 72 -67.14 2.91 -40.05
C CYS A 72 -66.17 4.01 -39.60
N ALA A 73 -65.01 3.63 -39.06
CA ALA A 73 -64.02 4.55 -38.51
C ALA A 73 -63.42 5.49 -39.59
N VAL A 74 -63.23 4.99 -40.81
CA VAL A 74 -62.72 5.82 -41.93
C VAL A 74 -63.82 6.60 -42.67
N SER A 75 -65.09 6.29 -42.40
CA SER A 75 -66.23 6.96 -43.02
C SER A 75 -66.96 7.95 -42.11
N CYS A 76 -66.68 7.95 -40.79
CA CYS A 76 -67.34 8.82 -39.82
C CYS A 76 -66.85 10.29 -39.87
N GLU A 77 -67.50 11.19 -39.12
CA GLU A 77 -67.14 12.61 -39.07
C GLU A 77 -65.70 12.84 -38.56
N GLN A 78 -65.24 12.00 -37.62
CA GLN A 78 -63.89 12.04 -37.05
C GLN A 78 -62.87 11.20 -37.82
N LYS A 79 -63.16 10.80 -39.07
CA LYS A 79 -62.29 9.93 -39.88
C LYS A 79 -60.83 10.37 -39.98
N GLN A 80 -60.56 11.67 -39.90
CA GLN A 80 -59.19 12.21 -39.98
C GLN A 80 -58.29 11.70 -38.84
N GLU A 81 -58.81 11.54 -37.63
CA GLU A 81 -58.04 11.07 -36.47
C GLU A 81 -57.69 9.57 -36.60
N TYR A 82 -58.65 8.78 -37.08
CA TYR A 82 -58.45 7.35 -37.34
C TYR A 82 -57.48 7.13 -38.52
N ILE A 83 -57.62 7.88 -39.61
CA ILE A 83 -56.69 7.81 -40.75
C ILE A 83 -55.27 8.20 -40.33
N GLN A 84 -55.11 9.26 -39.52
CA GLN A 84 -53.80 9.67 -39.02
C GLN A 84 -53.17 8.61 -38.10
N THR A 85 -53.99 7.91 -37.30
CA THR A 85 -53.54 6.77 -36.48
C THR A 85 -53.09 5.61 -37.35
N ILE A 86 -53.79 5.30 -38.45
CA ILE A 86 -53.38 4.27 -39.41
C ILE A 86 -52.03 4.66 -40.05
N MET A 87 -51.85 5.92 -40.43
CA MET A 87 -50.60 6.42 -41.04
C MET A 87 -49.39 6.41 -40.11
N SER A 88 -49.58 6.27 -38.79
CA SER A 88 -48.47 6.15 -37.82
C SER A 88 -48.09 4.69 -37.51
N MET A 89 -48.82 3.71 -38.04
CA MET A 89 -48.51 2.28 -37.90
C MET A 89 -47.39 1.85 -38.87
N GLU A 90 -46.87 0.63 -38.71
CA GLU A 90 -45.90 0.07 -39.65
C GLU A 90 -46.46 -0.11 -41.06
N GLU A 91 -45.62 0.06 -42.07
CA GLU A 91 -45.99 0.04 -43.51
C GLU A 91 -46.70 -1.26 -43.92
N SER A 92 -46.26 -2.41 -43.39
CA SER A 92 -46.89 -3.71 -43.61
C SER A 92 -48.34 -3.77 -43.10
N VAL A 93 -48.64 -3.09 -41.99
CA VAL A 93 -49.98 -3.01 -41.39
C VAL A 93 -50.85 -2.01 -42.16
N GLN A 94 -50.28 -0.89 -42.59
CA GLN A 94 -50.98 0.11 -43.41
C GLN A 94 -51.51 -0.50 -44.71
N HIS A 95 -50.72 -1.35 -45.37
CA HIS A 95 -51.14 -2.03 -46.61
C HIS A 95 -52.32 -2.99 -46.40
N VAL A 96 -52.33 -3.74 -45.30
CA VAL A 96 -53.45 -4.65 -44.97
C VAL A 96 -54.73 -3.85 -44.70
N VAL A 97 -54.62 -2.77 -43.93
CA VAL A 97 -55.75 -1.87 -43.61
C VAL A 97 -56.29 -1.19 -44.87
N MET A 98 -55.41 -0.72 -45.78
CA MET A 98 -55.81 -0.07 -47.03
C MET A 98 -56.56 -1.03 -47.96
N THR A 99 -56.10 -2.28 -48.07
CA THR A 99 -56.76 -3.32 -48.88
C THR A 99 -58.15 -3.62 -48.34
N ALA A 100 -58.29 -3.71 -47.02
CA ALA A 100 -59.57 -3.96 -46.35
C ALA A 100 -60.60 -2.84 -46.55
N ILE A 101 -60.15 -1.57 -46.66
CA ILE A 101 -61.02 -0.42 -46.96
C ILE A 101 -61.46 -0.44 -48.44
N GLN A 102 -60.55 -0.77 -49.37
CA GLN A 102 -60.86 -0.80 -50.80
C GLN A 102 -61.90 -1.86 -51.15
N GLU A 103 -61.83 -3.03 -50.51
CA GLU A 103 -62.77 -4.14 -50.70
C GLU A 103 -64.22 -3.77 -50.29
N LEU A 104 -64.39 -2.81 -49.37
CA LEU A 104 -65.71 -2.34 -48.94
C LEU A 104 -66.37 -1.35 -49.92
N MET A 105 -65.64 -0.82 -50.92
CA MET A 105 -66.07 0.36 -51.69
C MET A 105 -66.38 0.13 -53.18
N SER A 106 -66.31 -1.09 -53.73
CA SER A 106 -66.55 -1.33 -55.16
C SER A 106 -68.00 -1.73 -55.49
N LYS A 107 -68.73 -0.91 -56.29
CA LYS A 107 -70.05 -1.21 -56.88
C LYS A 107 -69.97 -1.15 -58.42
N GLU A 108 -70.58 -2.11 -59.13
CA GLU A 108 -71.53 -1.87 -60.24
C GLU A 108 -71.99 -3.15 -60.99
N THR A 109 -73.27 -3.12 -61.40
CA THR A 109 -74.07 -4.06 -62.23
C THR A 109 -74.90 -3.18 -63.22
N PRO A 110 -75.83 -3.68 -64.06
CA PRO A 110 -75.65 -4.20 -65.43
C PRO A 110 -76.69 -3.65 -66.48
N VAL A 111 -76.77 -4.33 -67.66
CA VAL A 111 -77.94 -4.59 -68.56
C VAL A 111 -78.42 -3.58 -69.65
N ALA A 112 -78.77 -4.19 -70.79
CA ALA A 112 -80.05 -4.11 -71.54
C ALA A 112 -80.18 -3.12 -72.73
N THR A 113 -80.32 -3.59 -73.98
CA THR A 113 -81.52 -4.07 -74.74
C THR A 113 -82.23 -2.99 -75.59
N GLY A 114 -82.48 -3.30 -76.88
CA GLY A 114 -83.84 -3.19 -77.46
C GLY A 114 -84.14 -2.20 -78.61
N SER A 115 -84.35 -2.79 -79.80
CA SER A 115 -85.35 -2.58 -80.90
C SER A 115 -85.87 -1.21 -81.40
N ASP A 116 -85.73 -1.06 -82.74
CA ASP A 116 -86.72 -0.84 -83.83
C ASP A 116 -87.48 0.49 -84.11
N SER A 117 -87.15 1.07 -85.28
CA SER A 117 -87.98 1.33 -86.50
C SER A 117 -89.00 2.48 -86.45
N PHE A 118 -89.31 3.29 -87.48
CA PHE A 118 -88.99 3.34 -88.91
C PHE A 118 -89.02 4.80 -89.44
N GLU A 119 -89.04 5.84 -88.58
CA GLU A 119 -88.48 7.19 -88.88
C GLU A 119 -86.94 7.19 -88.78
N ASP A 120 -86.43 6.01 -89.08
CA ASP A 120 -85.28 5.39 -88.49
C ASP A 120 -84.19 5.37 -89.55
N LEU A 121 -84.39 5.61 -90.85
CA LEU A 121 -83.29 5.44 -91.80
C LEU A 121 -82.21 6.54 -91.72
N ASP A 122 -82.56 7.81 -91.48
CA ASP A 122 -81.58 8.91 -91.38
C ASP A 122 -81.02 9.04 -89.96
N ARG A 123 -81.88 8.80 -88.95
CA ARG A 123 -81.47 8.68 -87.56
C ARG A 123 -80.74 7.35 -87.29
N GLN A 124 -81.04 6.25 -87.98
CA GLN A 124 -80.26 5.00 -88.04
C GLN A 124 -79.02 5.22 -88.85
N LEU A 125 -78.98 5.97 -89.95
CA LEU A 125 -77.70 6.19 -90.63
C LEU A 125 -76.75 6.90 -89.67
N LYS A 126 -77.24 7.92 -88.97
CA LYS A 126 -76.46 8.63 -87.96
C LYS A 126 -76.15 7.76 -86.73
N LYS A 127 -77.12 7.01 -86.22
CA LYS A 127 -76.98 6.09 -85.08
C LYS A 127 -76.14 4.86 -85.42
N THR A 128 -76.18 4.33 -86.64
CA THR A 128 -75.34 3.21 -87.12
C THR A 128 -73.93 3.69 -87.41
N VAL A 129 -73.73 4.94 -87.84
CA VAL A 129 -72.41 5.56 -87.91
C VAL A 129 -71.85 5.82 -86.51
N GLU A 130 -72.68 6.27 -85.57
CA GLU A 130 -72.32 6.42 -84.15
C GLU A 130 -72.02 5.05 -83.51
N GLU A 131 -72.87 4.03 -83.70
CA GLU A 131 -72.67 2.64 -83.26
C GLU A 131 -71.44 1.99 -83.93
N LEU A 132 -71.16 2.29 -85.20
CA LEU A 132 -69.95 1.82 -85.89
C LEU A 132 -68.70 2.51 -85.33
N ASN A 133 -68.75 3.81 -85.04
CA ASN A 133 -67.67 4.52 -84.38
C ASN A 133 -67.45 4.03 -82.95
N GLU A 134 -68.51 3.75 -82.19
CA GLU A 134 -68.45 3.11 -80.88
C GLU A 134 -67.89 1.68 -80.98
N ALA A 135 -68.30 0.90 -81.98
CA ALA A 135 -67.75 -0.42 -82.25
C ALA A 135 -66.27 -0.37 -82.66
N LEU A 136 -65.85 0.66 -83.40
CA LEU A 136 -64.44 0.88 -83.76
C LEU A 136 -63.62 1.33 -82.54
N ASN A 137 -64.16 2.21 -81.69
CA ASN A 137 -63.52 2.64 -80.45
C ASN A 137 -63.37 1.47 -79.48
N THR A 138 -64.42 0.69 -79.26
CA THR A 138 -64.36 -0.52 -78.41
C THR A 138 -63.43 -1.58 -78.98
N LYS A 139 -63.38 -1.74 -80.31
CA LYS A 139 -62.39 -2.61 -80.97
C LYS A 139 -60.96 -2.12 -80.73
N GLU A 140 -60.70 -0.80 -80.81
CA GLU A 140 -59.39 -0.23 -80.54
C GLU A 140 -59.02 -0.36 -79.06
N GLU A 141 -59.96 -0.15 -78.14
CA GLU A 141 -59.78 -0.36 -76.70
C GLU A 141 -59.46 -1.83 -76.37
N ILE A 142 -60.19 -2.78 -76.97
CA ILE A 142 -59.90 -4.22 -76.82
C ILE A 142 -58.53 -4.55 -77.42
N ALA A 143 -58.19 -4.01 -78.59
CA ALA A 143 -56.89 -4.23 -79.22
C ALA A 143 -55.74 -3.60 -78.40
N GLN A 144 -55.99 -2.46 -77.75
CA GLN A 144 -55.06 -1.85 -76.80
C GLN A 144 -54.92 -2.71 -75.55
N ARG A 145 -56.03 -3.23 -75.00
CA ARG A 145 -56.01 -4.12 -73.84
C ARG A 145 -55.31 -5.44 -74.12
N CYS A 146 -55.48 -6.01 -75.30
CA CYS A 146 -54.73 -7.19 -75.75
C CYS A 146 -53.24 -6.89 -75.81
N ARG A 147 -52.83 -5.74 -76.39
CA ARG A 147 -51.42 -5.31 -76.41
C ARG A 147 -50.86 -5.13 -74.99
N GLU A 148 -51.61 -4.51 -74.09
CA GLU A 148 -51.23 -4.34 -72.68
C GLU A 148 -51.05 -5.69 -71.97
N LEU A 149 -51.96 -6.64 -72.20
CA LEU A 149 -51.87 -7.99 -71.64
C LEU A 149 -50.68 -8.76 -72.23
N ASP A 150 -50.43 -8.67 -73.53
CA ASP A 150 -49.26 -9.28 -74.17
C ASP A 150 -47.95 -8.72 -73.59
N MET A 151 -47.89 -7.40 -73.35
CA MET A 151 -46.75 -6.78 -72.68
C MET A 151 -46.59 -7.25 -71.23
N GLN A 152 -47.67 -7.39 -70.47
CA GLN A 152 -47.62 -7.93 -69.10
C GLN A 152 -47.16 -9.39 -69.08
N VAL A 153 -47.66 -10.21 -70.00
CA VAL A 153 -47.23 -11.61 -70.12
C VAL A 153 -45.75 -11.68 -70.47
N ALA A 154 -45.26 -10.84 -71.40
CA ALA A 154 -43.84 -10.76 -71.71
C ALA A 154 -43.00 -10.36 -70.49
N ALA A 155 -43.42 -9.33 -69.74
CA ALA A 155 -42.73 -8.87 -68.54
C ALA A 155 -42.67 -9.97 -67.45
N LEU A 156 -43.79 -10.68 -67.21
CA LEU A 156 -43.84 -11.79 -66.26
C LEU A 156 -43.00 -12.99 -66.71
N GLN A 157 -42.92 -13.24 -68.02
CA GLN A 157 -42.07 -14.29 -68.59
C GLN A 157 -40.58 -13.97 -68.36
N ASP A 158 -40.18 -12.71 -68.56
CA ASP A 158 -38.83 -12.23 -68.30
C ASP A 158 -38.49 -12.31 -66.80
N GLU A 159 -39.38 -11.84 -65.92
CA GLU A 159 -39.20 -11.94 -64.47
C GLU A 159 -39.06 -13.39 -64.00
N LYS A 160 -39.92 -14.28 -64.49
CA LYS A 160 -39.82 -15.73 -64.22
C LYS A 160 -38.47 -16.28 -64.65
N SER A 161 -37.97 -15.87 -65.82
CA SER A 161 -36.67 -16.32 -66.32
C SER A 161 -35.52 -15.81 -65.45
N SER A 162 -35.59 -14.56 -64.98
CA SER A 162 -34.62 -13.95 -64.07
C SER A 162 -34.61 -14.67 -62.72
N LEU A 163 -35.79 -14.90 -62.13
CA LEU A 163 -35.93 -15.62 -60.86
C LEU A 163 -35.41 -17.06 -60.95
N LEU A 164 -35.65 -17.76 -62.07
CA LEU A 164 -35.09 -19.09 -62.30
C LEU A 164 -33.56 -19.09 -62.37
N ALA A 165 -32.96 -18.10 -63.03
CA ALA A 165 -31.51 -17.94 -63.07
C ALA A 165 -30.92 -17.66 -61.68
N GLU A 166 -31.56 -16.79 -60.89
CA GLU A 166 -31.14 -16.52 -59.51
C GLU A 166 -31.26 -17.78 -58.62
N ASN A 167 -32.34 -18.54 -58.76
CA ASN A 167 -32.55 -19.77 -58.01
C ASN A 167 -31.48 -20.83 -58.34
N GLN A 168 -31.07 -20.94 -59.61
CA GLN A 168 -29.95 -21.79 -60.03
C GLN A 168 -28.64 -21.38 -59.36
N VAL A 169 -28.32 -20.08 -59.33
CA VAL A 169 -27.12 -19.57 -58.66
C VAL A 169 -27.15 -19.84 -57.15
N LEU A 170 -28.30 -19.66 -56.50
CA LEU A 170 -28.45 -19.96 -55.08
C LEU A 170 -28.30 -21.46 -54.79
N MET A 171 -28.86 -22.33 -55.63
CA MET A 171 -28.67 -23.79 -55.52
C MET A 171 -27.20 -24.19 -55.71
N GLU A 172 -26.49 -23.59 -56.67
CA GLU A 172 -25.05 -23.83 -56.86
C GLU A 172 -24.22 -23.39 -55.65
N ARG A 173 -24.55 -22.25 -55.03
CA ARG A 173 -23.89 -21.79 -53.79
C ARG A 173 -24.17 -22.71 -52.60
N LEU A 174 -25.40 -23.20 -52.47
CA LEU A 174 -25.76 -24.15 -51.42
C LEU A 174 -24.99 -25.47 -51.59
N ASN A 175 -24.95 -26.00 -52.80
CA ASN A 175 -24.17 -27.22 -53.12
C ASN A 175 -22.66 -27.03 -52.86
N GLN A 176 -22.11 -25.84 -53.08
CA GLN A 176 -20.73 -25.51 -52.71
C GLN A 176 -20.52 -25.47 -51.19
N SER A 177 -21.54 -25.06 -50.42
CA SER A 177 -21.52 -25.09 -48.96
C SER A 177 -21.62 -26.52 -48.41
N ASP A 178 -22.49 -27.36 -48.97
CA ASP A 178 -22.58 -28.79 -48.61
C ASP A 178 -21.27 -29.53 -48.91
N SER A 179 -20.50 -29.06 -49.90
CA SER A 179 -19.15 -29.56 -50.20
C SER A 179 -18.13 -29.28 -49.09
N ILE A 180 -18.41 -28.39 -48.14
CA ILE A 180 -17.58 -28.16 -46.94
C ILE A 180 -17.80 -29.29 -45.92
N GLU A 181 -19.00 -29.87 -45.86
CA GLU A 181 -19.32 -31.02 -44.99
C GLU A 181 -18.69 -32.32 -45.52
N ASP A 182 -18.48 -32.43 -46.84
CA ASP A 182 -17.69 -33.52 -47.42
C ASP A 182 -16.18 -33.30 -47.22
N VAL A 183 -15.64 -34.00 -46.22
CA VAL A 183 -14.20 -33.99 -45.87
C VAL A 183 -13.28 -34.34 -47.06
N ASN A 184 -13.76 -35.04 -48.10
CA ASN A 184 -12.94 -35.39 -49.27
C ASN A 184 -12.89 -34.30 -50.35
N SER A 185 -13.80 -33.33 -50.31
CA SER A 185 -13.80 -32.15 -51.18
C SER A 185 -12.56 -31.28 -50.92
N PRO A 186 -12.03 -30.57 -51.94
CA PRO A 186 -11.02 -29.52 -51.72
C PRO A 186 -11.45 -28.46 -50.69
N ALA A 187 -12.76 -28.14 -50.61
CA ALA A 187 -13.30 -27.18 -49.66
C ALA A 187 -13.31 -27.75 -48.23
N GLY A 188 -13.83 -28.97 -48.04
CA GLY A 188 -13.81 -29.68 -46.76
C GLY A 188 -12.40 -29.92 -46.21
N ARG A 189 -11.43 -30.30 -47.07
CA ARG A 189 -10.01 -30.44 -46.66
C ARG A 189 -9.39 -29.13 -46.17
N ARG A 190 -9.68 -28.01 -46.85
CA ARG A 190 -9.22 -26.69 -46.42
C ARG A 190 -9.87 -26.29 -45.10
N HIS A 191 -11.17 -26.57 -44.94
CA HIS A 191 -11.89 -26.31 -43.69
C HIS A 191 -11.28 -27.09 -42.52
N LEU A 192 -11.05 -28.40 -42.68
CA LEU A 192 -10.40 -29.23 -41.67
C LEU A 192 -8.99 -28.73 -41.33
N GLN A 193 -8.19 -28.35 -42.34
CA GLN A 193 -6.85 -27.79 -42.12
C GLN A 193 -6.90 -26.50 -41.29
N LEU A 194 -7.82 -25.59 -41.61
CA LEU A 194 -8.01 -24.35 -40.84
C LEU A 194 -8.51 -24.63 -39.42
N GLN A 195 -9.39 -25.61 -39.25
CA GLN A 195 -9.87 -26.04 -37.93
C GLN A 195 -8.71 -26.57 -37.07
N THR A 196 -7.88 -27.47 -37.60
CA THR A 196 -6.70 -27.98 -36.89
C THR A 196 -5.69 -26.85 -36.57
N GLN A 197 -5.49 -25.91 -37.48
CA GLN A 197 -4.64 -24.73 -37.20
C GLN A 197 -5.22 -23.87 -36.08
N LEU A 198 -6.54 -23.69 -36.06
CA LEU A 198 -7.24 -22.92 -35.02
C LEU A 198 -7.10 -23.62 -33.66
N GLU A 199 -7.27 -24.94 -33.61
CA GLU A 199 -7.05 -25.76 -32.41
C GLU A 199 -5.60 -25.68 -31.91
N GLN A 200 -4.61 -25.76 -32.82
CA GLN A 200 -3.19 -25.62 -32.48
C GLN A 200 -2.86 -24.23 -31.93
N LEU A 201 -3.40 -23.16 -32.54
CA LEU A 201 -3.20 -21.80 -32.06
C LEU A 201 -3.87 -21.58 -30.70
N GLN A 202 -5.04 -22.18 -30.46
CA GLN A 202 -5.70 -22.16 -29.16
C GLN A 202 -4.85 -22.87 -28.10
N GLU A 203 -4.35 -24.07 -28.37
CA GLU A 203 -3.46 -24.81 -27.46
C GLU A 203 -2.18 -24.03 -27.17
N GLU A 204 -1.55 -23.43 -28.18
CA GLU A 204 -0.38 -22.60 -28.01
C GLU A 204 -0.68 -21.34 -27.17
N THR A 205 -1.85 -20.73 -27.36
CA THR A 205 -2.31 -19.59 -26.55
C THR A 205 -2.43 -19.99 -25.09
N PHE A 206 -3.11 -21.10 -24.77
CA PHE A 206 -3.23 -21.59 -23.39
C PHE A 206 -1.86 -21.92 -22.77
N ARG A 207 -0.96 -22.53 -23.55
CA ARG A 207 0.41 -22.83 -23.07
C ARG A 207 1.20 -21.55 -22.78
N LEU A 208 1.09 -20.54 -23.63
CA LEU A 208 1.74 -19.24 -23.43
C LEU A 208 1.15 -18.48 -22.25
N GLU A 209 -0.17 -18.54 -22.05
CA GLU A 209 -0.84 -17.97 -20.87
C GLU A 209 -0.36 -18.62 -19.57
N ALA A 210 -0.29 -19.95 -19.53
CA ALA A 210 0.25 -20.66 -18.37
C ALA A 210 1.71 -20.27 -18.09
N SER A 211 2.56 -20.24 -19.13
CA SER A 211 3.96 -19.84 -18.97
C SER A 211 4.10 -18.37 -18.52
N LYS A 212 3.23 -17.48 -19.00
CA LYS A 212 3.20 -16.08 -18.57
C LYS A 212 2.86 -15.97 -17.09
N ASP A 213 1.91 -16.74 -16.60
CA ASP A 213 1.56 -16.77 -15.18
C ASP A 213 2.70 -17.32 -14.31
N ASP A 214 3.40 -18.37 -14.77
CA ASP A 214 4.60 -18.88 -14.09
C ASP A 214 5.71 -17.82 -14.00
N TYR A 215 5.97 -17.10 -15.10
CA TYR A 215 6.94 -16.00 -15.08
C TYR A 215 6.50 -14.85 -14.18
N ARG A 216 5.21 -14.53 -14.14
CA ARG A 216 4.66 -13.50 -13.24
C ARG A 216 4.92 -13.87 -11.77
N ILE A 217 4.61 -15.11 -11.39
CA ILE A 217 4.87 -15.62 -10.03
C ILE A 217 6.36 -15.56 -9.72
N ARG A 218 7.22 -15.98 -10.67
CA ARG A 218 8.67 -15.93 -10.48
C ARG A 218 9.21 -14.50 -10.32
N CYS A 219 8.65 -13.54 -11.04
CA CYS A 219 8.99 -12.12 -10.86
C CYS A 219 8.59 -11.63 -9.46
N GLU A 220 7.38 -11.96 -8.98
CA GLU A 220 6.91 -11.60 -7.65
C GLU A 220 7.79 -12.21 -6.54
N GLU A 221 8.23 -13.46 -6.70
CA GLU A 221 9.18 -14.12 -5.78
C GLU A 221 10.54 -13.40 -5.76
N LEU A 222 11.10 -13.10 -6.93
CA LEU A 222 12.39 -12.42 -7.04
C LEU A 222 12.34 -11.00 -6.49
N GLU A 223 11.23 -10.28 -6.69
CA GLU A 223 11.01 -8.96 -6.10
C GLU A 223 10.99 -9.03 -4.57
N LYS A 224 10.33 -10.06 -4.00
CA LYS A 224 10.32 -10.29 -2.55
C LYS A 224 11.72 -10.62 -2.03
N GLU A 225 12.44 -11.55 -2.66
CA GLU A 225 13.83 -11.88 -2.30
C GLU A 225 14.74 -10.64 -2.36
N LEU A 226 14.55 -9.79 -3.38
CA LEU A 226 15.31 -8.55 -3.53
C LEU A 226 15.00 -7.53 -2.42
N LEU A 227 13.75 -7.44 -1.98
CA LEU A 227 13.36 -6.61 -0.83
C LEU A 227 13.96 -7.16 0.48
N ASP A 228 13.89 -8.46 0.70
CA ASP A 228 14.43 -9.12 1.90
C ASP A 228 15.96 -8.90 1.98
N VAL A 229 16.68 -9.10 0.87
CA VAL A 229 18.13 -8.85 0.81
C VAL A 229 18.48 -7.38 1.01
N LYS A 230 17.68 -6.45 0.48
CA LYS A 230 17.87 -5.01 0.73
C LYS A 230 17.69 -4.66 2.21
N SER A 231 16.65 -5.17 2.86
CA SER A 231 16.42 -4.96 4.30
C SER A 231 17.58 -5.50 5.13
N GLN A 232 18.05 -6.72 4.83
CA GLN A 232 19.21 -7.31 5.50
C GLN A 232 20.47 -6.47 5.30
N ASN A 233 20.68 -5.91 4.11
CA ASN A 233 21.84 -5.06 3.84
C ASN A 233 21.77 -3.73 4.59
N GLU A 234 20.59 -3.14 4.74
CA GLU A 234 20.37 -1.94 5.55
C GLU A 234 20.64 -2.20 7.03
N GLU A 235 20.16 -3.33 7.57
CA GLU A 235 20.45 -3.76 8.95
C GLU A 235 21.94 -3.99 9.18
N LEU A 236 22.62 -4.68 8.26
CA LEU A 236 24.07 -4.90 8.32
C LEU A 236 24.85 -3.59 8.24
N SER A 237 24.40 -2.62 7.43
CA SER A 237 25.01 -1.30 7.36
C SER A 237 24.84 -0.54 8.69
N SER A 238 23.66 -0.58 9.30
CA SER A 238 23.42 0.04 10.61
C SER A 238 24.28 -0.58 11.71
N LEU A 239 24.44 -1.90 11.71
CA LEU A 239 25.32 -2.60 12.66
C LEU A 239 26.80 -2.25 12.44
N ALA A 240 27.23 -2.06 11.19
CA ALA A 240 28.58 -1.62 10.88
C ALA A 240 28.85 -0.20 11.39
N ASP A 241 27.89 0.72 11.24
CA ASP A 241 27.97 2.09 11.75
C ASP A 241 28.03 2.10 13.30
N GLU A 242 27.20 1.29 13.96
CA GLU A 242 27.23 1.15 15.43
C GLU A 242 28.57 0.56 15.92
N ALA A 243 29.08 -0.47 15.24
CA ALA A 243 30.39 -1.05 15.57
C ALA A 243 31.54 -0.04 15.41
N GLN A 244 31.45 0.84 14.40
CA GLN A 244 32.43 1.92 14.21
C GLN A 244 32.33 2.97 15.33
N SER A 245 31.11 3.38 15.72
CA SER A 245 30.90 4.29 16.85
C SER A 245 31.46 3.73 18.16
N LEU A 246 31.17 2.45 18.45
CA LEU A 246 31.70 1.78 19.64
C LEU A 246 33.23 1.69 19.64
N LYS A 247 33.84 1.49 18.47
CA LYS A 247 35.30 1.50 18.32
C LYS A 247 35.89 2.88 18.63
N ASP A 248 35.26 3.94 18.14
CA ASP A 248 35.70 5.31 18.42
C ASP A 248 35.60 5.62 19.92
N GLU A 249 34.52 5.19 20.59
CA GLU A 249 34.39 5.29 22.04
C GLU A 249 35.47 4.50 22.79
N MET A 250 35.77 3.27 22.34
CA MET A 250 36.85 2.46 22.91
C MET A 250 38.22 3.15 22.78
N ASP A 251 38.49 3.80 21.66
CA ASP A 251 39.76 4.50 21.44
C ASP A 251 39.87 5.76 22.33
N VAL A 252 38.76 6.48 22.55
CA VAL A 252 38.69 7.57 23.54
C VAL A 252 38.96 7.04 24.95
N LEU A 253 38.36 5.92 25.34
CA LEU A 253 38.58 5.30 26.65
C LEU A 253 40.02 4.81 26.82
N ARG A 254 40.65 4.25 25.78
CA ARG A 254 42.08 3.88 25.78
C ARG A 254 42.97 5.09 26.02
N HIS A 255 42.74 6.20 25.32
CA HIS A 255 43.49 7.44 25.56
C HIS A 255 43.31 7.98 26.98
N SER A 256 42.10 7.90 27.53
CA SER A 256 41.84 8.24 28.93
C SER A 256 42.60 7.33 29.89
N SER A 257 42.60 6.02 29.65
CA SER A 257 43.34 5.03 30.43
C SER A 257 44.84 5.30 30.42
N ASP A 258 45.44 5.57 29.26
CA ASP A 258 46.86 5.93 29.14
C ASP A 258 47.20 7.20 29.94
N LYS A 259 46.29 8.18 29.95
CA LYS A 259 46.44 9.40 30.74
C LYS A 259 46.41 9.10 32.24
N VAL A 260 45.49 8.23 32.68
CA VAL A 260 45.42 7.78 34.07
C VAL A 260 46.71 7.07 34.48
N SER A 261 47.21 6.11 33.69
CA SER A 261 48.45 5.40 34.01
C SER A 261 49.67 6.33 34.10
N LYS A 262 49.74 7.37 33.26
CA LYS A 262 50.78 8.42 33.38
C LYS A 262 50.64 9.19 34.69
N LEU A 263 49.43 9.60 35.06
CA LEU A 263 49.17 10.30 36.31
C LEU A 263 49.50 9.43 37.53
N GLU A 264 49.13 8.16 37.52
CA GLU A 264 49.50 7.20 38.57
C GLU A 264 51.01 7.08 38.74
N GLY A 265 51.77 7.01 37.63
CA GLY A 265 53.23 7.03 37.66
C GLY A 265 53.80 8.31 38.28
N THR A 266 53.22 9.48 37.99
CA THR A 266 53.64 10.74 38.63
C THR A 266 53.31 10.78 40.11
N ILE A 267 52.16 10.25 40.53
CA ILE A 267 51.77 10.17 41.94
C ILE A 267 52.74 9.27 42.69
N GLU A 268 53.10 8.12 42.14
CA GLU A 268 54.03 7.19 42.78
C GLU A 268 55.42 7.80 42.93
N HIS A 269 55.90 8.54 41.92
CA HIS A 269 57.14 9.31 42.02
C HIS A 269 57.10 10.36 43.14
N TYR A 270 55.99 11.09 43.28
CA TYR A 270 55.84 12.08 44.36
C TYR A 270 55.70 11.43 45.74
N LYS A 271 55.05 10.28 45.87
CA LYS A 271 55.02 9.51 47.12
C LYS A 271 56.43 9.13 47.58
N LYS A 272 57.25 8.58 46.67
CA LYS A 272 58.64 8.23 46.97
C LYS A 272 59.45 9.44 47.45
N LYS A 273 59.31 10.59 46.78
CA LYS A 273 59.94 11.85 47.23
C LYS A 273 59.48 12.28 48.63
N LEU A 274 58.20 12.09 48.96
CA LEU A 274 57.67 12.41 50.28
C LEU A 274 58.25 11.48 51.35
N GLU A 275 58.40 10.19 51.06
CA GLU A 275 59.04 9.21 51.94
C GLU A 275 60.50 9.58 52.21
N ASP A 276 61.27 9.91 51.16
CA ASP A 276 62.67 10.36 51.27
C ASP A 276 62.77 11.63 52.13
N MET A 277 61.89 12.60 51.92
CA MET A 277 61.81 13.81 52.76
C MET A 277 61.45 13.47 54.21
N GLY A 278 60.63 12.46 54.44
CA GLY A 278 60.33 11.93 55.77
C GLY A 278 61.56 11.31 56.44
N LEU A 279 62.37 10.54 55.70
CA LEU A 279 63.63 9.98 56.18
C LEU A 279 64.65 11.07 56.53
N LEU A 280 64.85 12.04 55.64
CA LEU A 280 65.74 13.17 55.88
C LEU A 280 65.34 13.97 57.13
N ARG A 281 64.04 14.23 57.33
CA ARG A 281 63.54 14.88 58.54
C ARG A 281 63.88 14.10 59.81
N ARG A 282 63.73 12.77 59.80
CA ARG A 282 64.13 11.93 60.95
C ARG A 282 65.64 11.98 61.18
N GLN A 283 66.44 11.97 60.11
CA GLN A 283 67.88 12.08 60.20
C GLN A 283 68.34 13.42 60.78
N ILE A 284 67.72 14.53 60.36
CA ILE A 284 67.96 15.86 60.93
C ILE A 284 67.66 15.84 62.43
N LYS A 285 66.50 15.32 62.85
CA LYS A 285 66.14 15.25 64.26
C LYS A 285 67.14 14.43 65.10
N LEU A 286 67.61 13.29 64.58
CA LEU A 286 68.64 12.49 65.24
C LEU A 286 69.99 13.22 65.35
N LEU A 287 70.37 14.00 64.33
CA LEU A 287 71.58 14.81 64.36
C LEU A 287 71.45 15.98 65.35
N GLU A 288 70.28 16.63 65.41
CA GLU A 288 69.97 17.67 66.40
C GLU A 288 70.00 17.13 67.84
N GLU A 289 69.43 15.95 68.09
CA GLU A 289 69.50 15.27 69.38
C GLU A 289 70.95 14.94 69.76
N LYS A 290 71.73 14.36 68.84
CA LYS A 290 73.16 14.08 69.06
C LYS A 290 73.96 15.36 69.35
N ASN A 291 73.70 16.44 68.62
CA ASN A 291 74.38 17.71 68.81
C ASN A 291 74.03 18.32 70.18
N THR A 292 72.77 18.22 70.60
CA THR A 292 72.32 18.64 71.93
C THR A 292 73.05 17.88 73.04
N VAL A 293 73.18 16.55 72.91
CA VAL A 293 73.94 15.73 73.86
C VAL A 293 75.42 16.12 73.88
N LEU A 294 76.05 16.30 72.71
CA LEU A 294 77.43 16.76 72.62
C LEU A 294 77.63 18.12 73.33
N MET A 295 76.71 19.07 73.10
CA MET A 295 76.72 20.37 73.77
C MET A 295 76.65 20.22 75.30
N GLN A 296 75.74 19.38 75.81
CA GLN A 296 75.63 19.11 77.25
C GLN A 296 76.90 18.48 77.82
N THR A 297 77.51 17.51 77.13
CA THR A 297 78.77 16.91 77.56
C THR A 297 79.91 17.92 77.57
N ASN A 298 79.97 18.82 76.60
CA ASN A 298 80.99 19.86 76.53
C ASN A 298 80.88 20.84 77.70
N VAL A 299 79.65 21.30 78.01
CA VAL A 299 79.40 22.15 79.19
C VAL A 299 79.82 21.44 80.49
N SER A 300 79.49 20.15 80.64
CA SER A 300 79.93 19.35 81.81
C SER A 300 81.46 19.27 81.91
N LEU A 301 82.15 19.05 80.79
CA LEU A 301 83.61 19.02 80.74
C LEU A 301 84.23 20.39 81.04
N GLU A 302 83.64 21.47 80.56
CA GLU A 302 84.06 22.84 80.89
C GLU A 302 83.89 23.14 82.40
N GLU A 303 82.82 22.66 83.02
CA GLU A 303 82.63 22.76 84.47
C GLU A 303 83.66 21.94 85.26
N GLU A 304 83.94 20.71 84.84
CA GLU A 304 85.00 19.89 85.44
C GLU A 304 86.37 20.53 85.28
N LEU A 305 86.68 21.08 84.10
CA LEU A 305 87.91 21.81 83.85
C LEU A 305 88.02 23.04 84.75
N ARG A 306 86.93 23.78 84.96
CA ARG A 306 86.88 24.92 85.89
C ARG A 306 87.17 24.49 87.33
N LYS A 307 86.57 23.37 87.78
CA LYS A 307 86.85 22.78 89.11
C LYS A 307 88.30 22.33 89.25
N ALA A 308 88.83 21.64 88.25
CA ALA A 308 90.22 21.18 88.22
C ALA A 308 91.21 22.36 88.27
N ASN A 309 90.94 23.44 87.51
CA ASN A 309 91.74 24.66 87.56
C ASN A 309 91.68 25.35 88.92
N ALA A 310 90.50 25.40 89.57
CA ALA A 310 90.37 25.91 90.93
C ALA A 310 91.16 25.09 91.95
N ALA A 311 91.07 23.75 91.88
CA ALA A 311 91.83 22.83 92.72
C ALA A 311 93.35 22.97 92.48
N LYS A 312 93.78 23.14 91.23
CA LYS A 312 95.18 23.44 90.88
C LYS A 312 95.64 24.76 91.51
N GLY A 313 94.82 25.81 91.47
CA GLY A 313 95.09 27.07 92.13
C GLY A 313 95.29 26.92 93.64
N GLN A 314 94.41 26.16 94.31
CA GLN A 314 94.54 25.83 95.73
C GLN A 314 95.83 25.03 96.02
N LEU A 315 96.15 24.04 95.19
CA LEU A 315 97.38 23.26 95.33
C LEU A 315 98.63 24.16 95.25
N GLU A 316 98.67 25.11 94.31
CA GLU A 316 99.77 26.07 94.21
C GLU A 316 99.86 26.99 95.43
N THR A 317 98.74 27.41 96.02
CA THR A 317 98.77 28.15 97.30
C THR A 317 99.30 27.30 98.45
N TYR A 318 98.89 26.04 98.55
CA TYR A 318 99.42 25.13 99.57
C TYR A 318 100.91 24.86 99.37
N LYS A 319 101.39 24.68 98.14
CA LYS A 319 102.83 24.56 97.85
C LYS A 319 103.62 25.78 98.33
N ARG A 320 103.12 27.00 98.09
CA ARG A 320 103.74 28.23 98.60
C ARG A 320 103.79 28.26 100.13
N GLN A 321 102.69 27.89 100.80
CA GLN A 321 102.64 27.81 102.26
C GLN A 321 103.63 26.78 102.81
N VAL A 322 103.77 25.62 102.17
CA VAL A 322 104.75 24.60 102.57
C VAL A 322 106.17 25.15 102.47
N VAL A 323 106.52 25.84 101.37
CA VAL A 323 107.84 26.48 101.21
C VAL A 323 108.06 27.56 102.28
N GLU A 324 107.05 28.38 102.57
CA GLU A 324 107.15 29.41 103.62
C GLU A 324 107.36 28.79 105.00
N LEU A 325 106.61 27.74 105.35
CA LEU A 325 106.77 27.00 106.61
C LEU A 325 108.13 26.30 106.69
N GLN A 326 108.64 25.73 105.59
CA GLN A 326 109.99 25.16 105.52
C GLN A 326 111.07 26.23 105.76
N ASN A 327 110.92 27.43 105.19
CA ASN A 327 111.82 28.54 105.43
C ASN A 327 111.78 28.98 106.91
N ARG A 328 110.57 29.13 107.49
CA ARG A 328 110.41 29.45 108.92
C ARG A 328 111.01 28.36 109.82
N LEU A 329 110.80 27.09 109.50
CA LEU A 329 111.38 25.97 110.23
C LEU A 329 112.92 25.99 110.15
N SER A 330 113.48 26.29 108.97
CA SER A 330 114.94 26.47 108.81
C SER A 330 115.46 27.64 109.63
N GLU A 331 114.74 28.77 109.68
CA GLU A 331 115.10 29.91 110.52
C GLU A 331 115.06 29.58 112.02
N GLU A 332 114.00 28.92 112.49
CA GLU A 332 113.90 28.49 113.89
C GLU A 332 114.94 27.42 114.23
N SER A 333 115.25 26.49 113.31
CA SER A 333 116.36 25.55 113.48
C SER A 333 117.68 26.29 113.64
N LYS A 334 117.98 27.27 112.78
CA LYS A 334 119.19 28.11 112.90
C LYS A 334 119.22 28.89 114.22
N LYS A 335 118.07 29.38 114.72
CA LYS A 335 117.99 30.04 116.03
C LYS A 335 118.23 29.05 117.16
N ALA A 336 117.66 27.85 117.09
CA ALA A 336 117.88 26.79 118.05
C ALA A 336 119.36 26.38 118.09
N ASP A 337 120.00 26.19 116.92
CA ASP A 337 121.44 25.92 116.81
C ASP A 337 122.29 27.03 117.44
N LYS A 338 121.92 28.30 117.22
CA LYS A 338 122.57 29.45 117.87
C LYS A 338 122.41 29.43 119.39
N MET A 339 121.20 29.19 119.87
CA MET A 339 120.91 29.11 121.31
C MET A 339 121.61 27.92 121.95
N GLU A 340 121.71 26.78 121.27
CA GLU A 340 122.46 25.61 121.73
C GLU A 340 123.96 25.92 121.82
N PHE A 341 124.51 26.64 120.83
CA PHE A 341 125.89 27.11 120.88
C PHE A 341 126.13 28.09 122.03
N GLU A 342 125.23 29.06 122.23
CA GLU A 342 125.31 30.01 123.35
C GLU A 342 125.18 29.30 124.70
N TYR A 343 124.28 28.33 124.80
CA TYR A 343 124.10 27.49 125.98
C TYR A 343 125.37 26.67 126.27
N LYS A 344 125.97 26.02 125.27
CA LYS A 344 127.27 25.31 125.41
C LYS A 344 128.36 26.26 125.89
N ARG A 345 128.48 27.45 125.28
CA ARG A 345 129.45 28.48 125.69
C ARG A 345 129.24 28.95 127.13
N LEU A 346 127.99 29.18 127.53
CA LEU A 346 127.65 29.57 128.90
C LEU A 346 127.89 28.43 129.88
N LYS A 347 127.55 27.19 129.52
CA LYS A 347 127.81 25.99 130.32
C LYS A 347 129.30 25.78 130.53
N GLU A 348 130.11 25.85 129.48
CA GLU A 348 131.58 25.82 129.59
C GLU A 348 132.10 26.94 130.50
N LYS A 349 131.52 28.15 130.42
CA LYS A 349 131.86 29.26 131.32
C LYS A 349 131.47 28.95 132.77
N VAL A 350 130.30 28.39 133.03
CA VAL A 350 129.86 27.95 134.37
C VAL A 350 130.75 26.83 134.88
N ASP A 351 131.05 25.82 134.08
CA ASP A 351 131.94 24.71 134.44
C ASP A 351 133.36 25.22 134.74
N SER A 352 133.85 26.22 133.98
CA SER A 352 135.13 26.87 134.27
C SER A 352 135.12 27.68 135.58
N LEU A 353 134.01 28.36 135.88
CA LEU A 353 133.82 29.07 137.14
C LEU A 353 133.63 28.11 138.31
N GLN A 354 132.97 26.96 138.12
CA GLN A 354 132.87 25.89 139.10
C GLN A 354 134.23 25.24 139.34
N LYS A 355 135.03 24.98 138.31
CA LYS A 355 136.43 24.54 138.48
C LYS A 355 137.23 25.55 139.28
N LYS A 356 137.17 26.85 138.94
CA LYS A 356 137.82 27.92 139.72
C LYS A 356 137.29 28.01 141.16
N LYS A 357 135.98 27.78 141.37
CA LYS A 357 135.39 27.73 142.71
C LYS A 357 135.89 26.51 143.49
N ILE A 358 135.97 25.33 142.87
CA ILE A 358 136.55 24.12 143.49
C ILE A 358 138.03 24.35 143.79
N GLU A 359 138.80 24.97 142.89
CA GLU A 359 140.20 25.37 143.13
C GLU A 359 140.31 26.40 144.28
N CYS A 360 139.38 27.35 144.39
CA CYS A 360 139.32 28.30 145.50
C CYS A 360 138.98 27.61 146.83
N VAL A 361 137.97 26.74 146.85
CA VAL A 361 137.58 25.97 148.04
C VAL A 361 138.70 25.02 148.45
N GLN A 362 139.40 24.39 147.50
CA GLN A 362 140.59 23.56 147.76
C GLN A 362 141.80 24.36 148.26
N ARG A 363 141.95 25.63 147.85
CA ARG A 363 142.95 26.55 148.41
C ARG A 363 142.59 27.08 149.80
N GLU A 364 141.32 27.06 150.18
CA GLU A 364 140.87 27.42 151.53
C GLU A 364 140.87 26.21 152.50
N THR A 365 141.19 24.99 152.02
CA THR A 365 141.28 23.76 152.85
C THR A 365 142.70 23.20 153.04
N LEU A 366 143.74 23.98 152.72
CA LEU A 366 145.15 23.73 153.04
C LEU A 366 145.76 25.03 153.60
#